data_AF-L7MS49-F1
#
_entry.id   AF-L7MS49-F1
#
_cell.length_a   1.000
_cell.length_b   1.000
_cell.length_c   1.000
_cell.angle_alpha   90.00
_cell.angle_beta   90.00
_cell.angle_gamma   90.00
#
_symmetry.space_group_name_H-M   'P 1'
#
loop_
_entity.id
_entity.type
_entity.pdbx_description
1 polymer ?
#
loop_
_entity_poly.entity_id
_entity_poly.type
_entity_poly.pdbx_seq_one_letter_code
_entity_poly.pdbx_strand_id
1 'polypeptide(L)'
;QPKEKQNFILANIILYCIKPTSKIVRPIRKLKDQLREVLQQIGLTYRFSEPYSLASLLFWPENQHLDQDSKQMEKYARSLENSFRGQYKPMYRTKQPIAYFFLGKGNNMTRLVHKGKIDQCFRNTSDINSLWQSGDVWKERNVQELLLRLKGRAENNCLYIEYGVNDKITIPITPAFFGQLRSGRSIEKVSNIFVGLDNTIEDKIRRSCGWN
;
A
#
# COMPACT_ATOMS: atom_id res chain seq x y z
N GLN A 1 -9.68 -7.39 -22.36
CA GLN A 1 -9.00 -8.59 -21.81
C GLN A 1 -8.19 -8.34 -20.52
N PRO A 2 -7.06 -7.59 -20.45
CA PRO A 2 -6.35 -7.38 -19.17
C PRO A 2 -7.09 -6.48 -18.17
N LYS A 3 -7.71 -5.39 -18.67
CA LYS A 3 -8.46 -4.43 -17.86
C LYS A 3 -9.69 -5.04 -17.18
N GLU A 4 -10.40 -5.94 -17.86
CA GLU A 4 -11.55 -6.65 -17.27
C GLU A 4 -11.12 -7.58 -16.13
N LYS A 5 -10.00 -8.29 -16.30
CA LYS A 5 -9.42 -9.12 -15.21
C LYS A 5 -9.03 -8.26 -14.00
N GLN A 6 -8.40 -7.10 -14.23
CA GLN A 6 -8.06 -6.16 -13.15
C GLN A 6 -9.32 -5.65 -12.42
N ASN A 7 -10.33 -5.21 -13.16
CA ASN A 7 -11.60 -4.76 -12.58
C ASN A 7 -12.30 -5.87 -11.80
N PHE A 8 -12.27 -7.11 -12.31
CA PHE A 8 -12.82 -8.26 -11.61
C PHE A 8 -12.08 -8.53 -10.29
N ILE A 9 -10.74 -8.47 -10.28
CA ILE A 9 -9.94 -8.62 -9.06
C ILE A 9 -10.29 -7.52 -8.06
N LEU A 10 -10.28 -6.26 -8.49
CA LEU A 10 -10.59 -5.12 -7.62
C LEU A 10 -12.00 -5.21 -7.04
N ALA A 11 -13.00 -5.59 -7.85
CA ALA A 11 -14.37 -5.77 -7.39
C ALA A 11 -14.48 -6.88 -6.32
N ASN A 12 -13.72 -7.97 -6.45
CA ASN A 12 -13.68 -9.01 -5.41
C ASN A 12 -13.04 -8.50 -4.11
N ILE A 13 -11.96 -7.72 -4.20
CA ILE A 13 -11.31 -7.12 -3.02
C ILE A 13 -12.28 -6.16 -2.31
N ILE A 14 -12.91 -5.24 -3.06
CA ILE A 14 -13.89 -4.29 -2.52
C ILE A 14 -15.08 -5.03 -1.89
N LEU A 15 -15.64 -6.01 -2.60
CA LEU A 15 -16.75 -6.82 -2.10
C LEU A 15 -16.37 -7.55 -0.81
N TYR A 16 -15.15 -8.07 -0.72
CA TYR A 16 -14.63 -8.69 0.49
C TYR A 16 -14.57 -7.71 1.65
N CYS A 17 -14.07 -6.49 1.44
CA CYS A 17 -14.00 -5.46 2.49
C CYS A 17 -15.39 -5.02 2.98
N ILE A 18 -16.40 -5.01 2.11
CA ILE A 18 -17.78 -4.66 2.46
C ILE A 18 -18.51 -5.83 3.13
N LYS A 19 -18.37 -7.04 2.57
CA LYS A 19 -19.07 -8.25 3.04
C LYS A 19 -18.14 -9.47 3.00
N PRO A 20 -17.29 -9.66 4.02
CA PRO A 20 -16.30 -10.74 4.06
C PRO A 20 -16.91 -12.15 3.99
N THR A 21 -18.16 -12.31 4.44
CA THR A 21 -18.89 -13.58 4.46
C THR A 21 -19.61 -13.91 3.15
N SER A 22 -19.47 -13.05 2.13
CA SER A 22 -20.13 -13.24 0.85
C SER A 22 -19.56 -14.46 0.12
N LYS A 23 -20.43 -15.42 -0.24
CA LYS A 23 -20.08 -16.60 -1.04
C LYS A 23 -19.70 -16.27 -2.50
N ILE A 24 -19.95 -15.03 -2.93
CA ILE A 24 -19.62 -14.56 -4.28
C ILE A 24 -18.13 -14.23 -4.42
N VAL A 25 -17.49 -13.82 -3.31
CA VAL A 25 -16.06 -13.47 -3.30
C VAL A 25 -15.24 -14.70 -3.68
N ARG A 26 -14.44 -14.56 -4.74
CA ARG A 26 -13.59 -15.65 -5.21
C ARG A 26 -12.43 -15.91 -4.24
N PRO A 27 -11.96 -17.17 -4.16
CA PRO A 27 -10.79 -17.49 -3.35
C PRO A 27 -9.57 -16.66 -3.78
N ILE A 28 -8.78 -16.20 -2.81
CA ILE A 28 -7.60 -15.37 -3.05
C ILE A 28 -6.61 -16.01 -4.03
N ARG A 29 -6.46 -17.35 -3.99
CA ARG A 29 -5.60 -18.10 -4.91
C ARG A 29 -5.97 -17.83 -6.38
N LYS A 30 -7.27 -17.88 -6.70
CA LYS A 30 -7.77 -17.60 -8.05
C LYS A 30 -7.51 -16.15 -8.47
N LEU A 31 -7.63 -15.20 -7.54
CA LEU A 31 -7.33 -13.78 -7.81
C LEU A 31 -5.83 -13.58 -8.07
N LYS A 32 -4.96 -14.24 -7.29
CA LYS A 32 -3.50 -14.24 -7.51
C LYS A 32 -3.15 -14.84 -8.88
N ASP A 33 -3.73 -15.97 -9.25
CA ASP A 33 -3.51 -16.61 -10.57
C ASP A 33 -3.86 -15.68 -11.72
N GLN A 34 -5.04 -15.07 -11.69
CA GLN A 34 -5.45 -14.11 -12.70
C GLN A 34 -4.55 -12.88 -12.75
N LEU A 35 -4.07 -12.40 -11.59
CA LEU A 35 -3.15 -11.28 -11.54
C LEU A 35 -1.78 -11.64 -12.12
N ARG A 36 -1.27 -12.85 -11.87
CA ARG A 36 -0.02 -13.35 -12.48
C ARG A 36 -0.09 -13.32 -14.00
N GLU A 37 -1.18 -13.83 -14.58
CA GLU A 37 -1.39 -13.79 -16.03
C GLU A 37 -1.37 -12.36 -16.57
N VAL A 38 -2.08 -11.44 -15.90
CA VAL A 38 -2.10 -10.02 -16.29
C VAL A 38 -0.70 -9.41 -16.22
N LEU A 39 0.03 -9.63 -15.12
CA LEU A 39 1.37 -9.06 -14.92
C LEU A 39 2.41 -9.65 -15.87
N GLN A 40 2.31 -10.94 -16.21
CA GLN A 40 3.14 -11.58 -17.24
C GLN A 40 2.87 -10.98 -18.63
N GLN A 41 1.60 -10.73 -18.96
CA GLN A 41 1.21 -10.16 -20.25
C GLN A 41 1.68 -8.71 -20.44
N ILE A 42 1.59 -7.87 -19.39
CA ILE A 42 1.95 -6.45 -19.50
C ILE A 42 3.44 -6.15 -19.21
N GLY A 43 4.13 -7.06 -18.52
CA GLY A 43 5.53 -6.90 -18.11
C GLY A 43 5.75 -5.87 -16.99
N LEU A 44 7.00 -5.45 -16.80
CA LEU A 44 7.42 -4.52 -15.73
C LEU A 44 7.51 -3.05 -16.16
N THR A 45 7.32 -2.77 -17.44
CA THR A 45 7.47 -1.44 -18.05
C THR A 45 6.13 -0.84 -18.49
N TYR A 46 5.01 -1.37 -17.98
CA TYR A 46 3.69 -0.89 -18.33
C TYR A 46 3.48 0.53 -17.77
N ARG A 47 2.87 1.40 -18.57
CA ARG A 47 2.73 2.83 -18.23
C ARG A 47 1.74 3.09 -17.09
N PHE A 48 0.79 2.18 -16.86
CA PHE A 48 -0.28 2.33 -15.88
C PHE A 48 0.07 1.64 -14.57
N SER A 49 -0.25 2.28 -13.45
CA SER A 49 0.09 1.84 -12.10
C SER A 49 -0.84 0.78 -11.55
N GLU A 50 -2.08 0.75 -12.03
CA GLU A 50 -3.19 -0.06 -11.54
C GLU A 50 -2.87 -1.55 -11.39
N PRO A 51 -2.23 -2.22 -12.37
CA PRO A 51 -1.85 -3.62 -12.23
C PRO A 51 -0.82 -3.86 -11.12
N TYR A 52 0.13 -2.93 -10.96
CA TYR A 52 1.17 -3.02 -9.93
C TYR A 52 0.63 -2.64 -8.54
N SER A 53 -0.38 -1.79 -8.46
CA SER A 53 -1.15 -1.55 -7.24
C SER A 53 -1.89 -2.82 -6.81
N LEU A 54 -2.51 -3.55 -7.75
CA LEU A 54 -3.11 -4.86 -7.44
C LEU A 54 -2.07 -5.88 -6.95
N ALA A 55 -0.85 -5.85 -7.50
CA ALA A 55 0.27 -6.67 -7.00
C ALA A 55 0.61 -6.32 -5.55
N SER A 56 0.65 -5.05 -5.20
CA SER A 56 0.87 -4.61 -3.82
C SER A 56 -0.24 -5.09 -2.88
N LEU A 57 -1.50 -5.18 -3.33
CA LEU A 57 -2.60 -5.71 -2.51
C LEU A 57 -2.50 -7.24 -2.32
N LEU A 58 -2.21 -8.00 -3.39
CA LEU A 58 -2.29 -9.46 -3.36
C LEU A 58 -0.97 -10.17 -3.09
N PHE A 59 0.16 -9.57 -3.46
CA PHE A 59 1.49 -10.21 -3.43
C PHE A 59 2.40 -9.67 -2.34
N TRP A 60 1.99 -8.67 -1.55
CA TRP A 60 2.78 -8.22 -0.41
C TRP A 60 3.16 -9.39 0.50
N PRO A 61 4.38 -9.47 1.06
CA PRO A 61 4.76 -10.57 1.95
C PRO A 61 3.97 -10.53 3.26
N GLU A 62 3.43 -11.67 3.68
CA GLU A 62 2.74 -11.78 4.99
C GLU A 62 3.71 -11.97 6.14
N ASN A 63 4.86 -12.58 5.88
CA ASN A 63 5.89 -12.88 6.86
C ASN A 63 7.25 -13.02 6.17
N GLN A 64 8.26 -13.47 6.92
CA GLN A 64 9.63 -13.61 6.44
C GLN A 64 9.85 -14.83 5.51
N HIS A 65 8.85 -15.71 5.37
CA HIS A 65 8.85 -16.81 4.40
C HIS A 65 8.18 -16.36 3.10
N LEU A 66 9.00 -16.09 2.10
CA LEU A 66 8.54 -15.61 0.80
C LEU A 66 8.01 -16.76 -0.07
N ASP A 67 6.79 -16.60 -0.56
CA ASP A 67 6.20 -17.39 -1.64
C ASP A 67 6.66 -16.88 -3.03
N GLN A 68 6.24 -17.57 -4.09
CA GLN A 68 6.60 -17.20 -5.47
C GLN A 68 6.21 -15.76 -5.84
N ASP A 69 5.07 -15.26 -5.32
CA ASP A 69 4.55 -13.94 -5.66
C ASP A 69 5.29 -12.83 -4.92
N SER A 70 5.45 -13.02 -3.62
CA SER A 70 6.10 -12.07 -2.74
C SER A 70 7.57 -11.88 -3.11
N LYS A 71 8.25 -12.91 -3.63
CA LYS A 71 9.60 -12.77 -4.22
C LYS A 71 9.66 -11.77 -5.39
N GLN A 72 8.55 -11.54 -6.10
CA GLN A 72 8.49 -10.55 -7.19
C GLN A 72 8.03 -9.15 -6.71
N MET A 73 7.62 -9.00 -5.44
CA MET A 73 7.04 -7.77 -4.93
C MET A 73 7.99 -6.57 -5.04
N GLU A 74 9.29 -6.77 -4.84
CA GLU A 74 10.29 -5.70 -5.04
C GLU A 74 10.23 -5.12 -6.47
N LYS A 75 10.12 -5.99 -7.49
CA LYS A 75 10.05 -5.55 -8.89
C LYS A 75 8.76 -4.79 -9.15
N TYR A 76 7.63 -5.31 -8.67
CA TYR A 76 6.33 -4.66 -8.85
C TYR A 76 6.23 -3.34 -8.10
N ALA A 77 6.83 -3.20 -6.92
CA ALA A 77 6.89 -1.94 -6.19
C ALA A 77 7.69 -0.87 -6.96
N ARG A 78 8.83 -1.25 -7.56
CA ARG A 78 9.59 -0.34 -8.44
C ARG A 78 8.79 0.04 -9.70
N SER A 79 8.12 -0.92 -10.34
CA SER A 79 7.26 -0.65 -11.50
C SER A 79 6.08 0.25 -11.15
N LEU A 80 5.47 0.06 -9.97
CA LEU A 80 4.42 0.91 -9.44
C LEU A 80 4.92 2.35 -9.26
N GLU A 81 6.07 2.52 -8.62
CA GLU A 81 6.68 3.84 -8.43
C GLU A 81 7.01 4.51 -9.76
N ASN A 82 7.61 3.79 -10.71
CA ASN A 82 7.99 4.32 -12.03
C ASN A 82 6.77 4.73 -12.86
N SER A 83 5.75 3.88 -12.93
CA SER A 83 4.52 4.14 -13.68
C SER A 83 3.73 5.30 -13.06
N PHE A 84 3.63 5.34 -11.73
CA PHE A 84 2.95 6.43 -11.03
C PHE A 84 3.71 7.75 -11.17
N ARG A 85 5.05 7.76 -11.00
CA ARG A 85 5.87 8.95 -11.26
C ARG A 85 5.72 9.43 -12.70
N GLY A 86 5.71 8.53 -13.68
CA GLY A 86 5.53 8.88 -15.09
C GLY A 86 4.19 9.57 -15.37
N GLN A 87 3.10 9.09 -14.77
CA GLN A 87 1.75 9.61 -15.00
C GLN A 87 1.44 10.86 -14.17
N TYR A 88 1.90 10.91 -12.92
CA TYR A 88 1.40 11.88 -11.94
C TYR A 88 2.47 12.85 -11.43
N LYS A 89 3.69 12.87 -12.02
CA LYS A 89 4.76 13.83 -11.70
C LYS A 89 4.27 15.27 -11.46
N PRO A 90 3.39 15.84 -12.30
CA PRO A 90 2.95 17.22 -12.12
C PRO A 90 2.10 17.43 -10.85
N MET A 91 1.37 16.40 -10.42
CA MET A 91 0.42 16.46 -9.31
C MET A 91 1.08 16.30 -7.94
N TYR A 92 2.27 15.70 -7.86
CA TYR A 92 3.01 15.54 -6.59
C TYR A 92 3.26 16.84 -5.84
N ARG A 93 3.29 17.98 -6.55
CA ARG A 93 3.51 19.30 -5.94
C ARG A 93 2.27 19.84 -5.24
N THR A 94 1.08 19.37 -5.61
CA THR A 94 -0.20 19.94 -5.17
C THR A 94 -1.07 18.97 -4.38
N LYS A 95 -0.92 17.66 -4.61
CA LYS A 95 -1.70 16.58 -3.97
C LYS A 95 -0.76 15.47 -3.50
N GLN A 96 -0.96 14.98 -2.27
CA GLN A 96 -0.32 13.74 -1.83
C GLN A 96 -1.32 12.60 -1.99
N PRO A 97 -0.91 11.46 -2.55
CA PRO A 97 -1.79 10.30 -2.62
C PRO A 97 -2.07 9.77 -1.21
N ILE A 98 -3.34 9.52 -0.93
CA ILE A 98 -3.78 8.79 0.27
C ILE A 98 -4.23 7.41 -0.24
N ALA A 99 -3.65 6.36 0.33
CA ALA A 99 -4.03 4.99 0.00
C ALA A 99 -5.46 4.69 0.47
N TYR A 100 -6.20 3.92 -0.32
CA TYR A 100 -7.50 3.37 0.11
C TYR A 100 -7.34 2.10 0.93
N PHE A 101 -6.24 1.38 0.76
CA PHE A 101 -5.97 0.11 1.42
C PHE A 101 -4.66 0.19 2.18
N PHE A 102 -4.71 -0.21 3.44
CA PHE A 102 -3.56 -0.27 4.34
C PHE A 102 -3.29 -1.70 4.78
N LEU A 103 -2.04 -1.97 5.12
CA LEU A 103 -1.61 -3.26 5.63
C LEU A 103 -2.00 -3.41 7.12
N GLY A 104 -2.90 -4.34 7.39
CA GLY A 104 -3.34 -4.77 8.71
C GLY A 104 -2.65 -6.05 9.19
N LYS A 105 -2.94 -6.44 10.43
CA LYS A 105 -2.32 -7.60 11.11
C LYS A 105 -2.85 -8.97 10.68
N GLY A 106 -3.87 -9.01 9.82
CA GLY A 106 -4.46 -10.25 9.32
C GLY A 106 -3.58 -10.97 8.29
N ASN A 107 -4.10 -12.06 7.73
CA ASN A 107 -3.50 -12.81 6.63
C ASN A 107 -4.41 -12.79 5.38
N ASN A 108 -3.87 -13.13 4.22
CA ASN A 108 -4.59 -13.14 2.95
C ASN A 108 -5.38 -11.84 2.73
N MET A 109 -6.69 -11.91 2.45
CA MET A 109 -7.52 -10.70 2.26
C MET A 109 -7.86 -10.00 3.58
N THR A 110 -7.82 -10.69 4.74
CA THR A 110 -8.14 -10.08 6.05
C THR A 110 -7.12 -9.02 6.47
N ARG A 111 -5.91 -9.07 5.88
CA ARG A 111 -4.87 -8.06 6.09
C ARG A 111 -5.20 -6.72 5.43
N LEU A 112 -6.12 -6.67 4.47
CA LEU A 112 -6.44 -5.44 3.76
C LEU A 112 -7.41 -4.61 4.60
N VAL A 113 -6.93 -3.46 5.06
CA VAL A 113 -7.71 -2.51 5.83
C VAL A 113 -8.11 -1.36 4.92
N HIS A 114 -9.40 -1.24 4.62
CA HIS A 114 -9.92 -0.12 3.84
C HIS A 114 -9.90 1.19 4.65
N LYS A 115 -9.62 2.33 4.02
CA LYS A 115 -9.61 3.68 4.61
C LYS A 115 -10.87 3.97 5.41
N GLY A 116 -12.04 3.61 4.88
CA GLY A 116 -13.31 3.76 5.58
C GLY A 116 -13.40 3.03 6.92
N LYS A 117 -12.58 1.99 7.18
CA LYS A 117 -12.49 1.34 8.49
C LYS A 117 -11.63 2.13 9.48
N ILE A 118 -10.58 2.80 8.98
CA ILE A 118 -9.79 3.76 9.75
C ILE A 118 -10.66 4.98 10.07
N ASP A 119 -11.44 5.46 9.10
CA ASP A 119 -12.32 6.61 9.29
C ASP A 119 -13.35 6.38 10.41
N GLN A 120 -13.77 5.11 10.60
CA GLN A 120 -14.67 4.73 11.69
C GLN A 120 -14.05 4.84 13.08
N CYS A 121 -12.73 4.90 13.22
CA CYS A 121 -12.07 5.19 14.49
C CYS A 121 -12.30 6.64 14.95
N PHE A 122 -12.76 7.52 14.07
CA PHE A 122 -12.93 8.95 14.32
C PHE A 122 -14.38 9.43 14.11
N ARG A 123 -15.39 8.56 14.27
CA ARG A 123 -16.81 8.90 14.03
C ARG A 123 -17.31 10.13 14.80
N ASN A 124 -16.65 10.50 15.89
CA ASN A 124 -17.01 11.66 16.71
C ASN A 124 -16.28 12.96 16.31
N THR A 125 -15.40 12.91 15.30
CA THR A 125 -14.61 14.05 14.84
C THR A 125 -15.22 14.64 13.57
N SER A 126 -15.55 15.93 13.60
CA SER A 126 -16.16 16.65 12.47
C SER A 126 -15.21 16.89 11.29
N ASP A 127 -13.89 16.90 11.51
CA ASP A 127 -12.90 17.17 10.48
C ASP A 127 -11.82 16.07 10.39
N ILE A 128 -12.24 14.89 9.95
CA ILE A 128 -11.30 13.78 9.72
C ILE A 128 -10.27 14.09 8.62
N ASN A 129 -10.62 14.96 7.67
CA ASN A 129 -9.69 15.36 6.62
C ASN A 129 -8.50 16.10 7.23
N SER A 130 -8.73 17.01 8.18
CA SER A 130 -7.64 17.64 8.93
C SER A 130 -6.74 16.64 9.66
N LEU A 131 -7.28 15.52 10.16
CA LEU A 131 -6.49 14.47 10.82
C LEU A 131 -5.66 13.66 9.83
N TRP A 132 -6.23 13.31 8.67
CA TRP A 132 -5.47 12.72 7.56
C TRP A 132 -4.43 13.69 7.02
N GLN A 133 -4.66 14.99 7.20
CA GLN A 133 -3.78 16.08 6.87
C GLN A 133 -2.86 16.49 8.01
N SER A 134 -2.99 16.07 9.25
CA SER A 134 -1.97 16.34 10.27
C SER A 134 -1.17 15.06 10.54
N GLY A 135 -1.79 13.92 10.24
CA GLY A 135 -1.39 12.57 10.57
C GLY A 135 -1.59 12.18 11.99
N ASP A 136 -2.37 12.96 12.70
CA ASP A 136 -2.85 12.54 14.00
C ASP A 136 -3.70 11.27 13.87
N VAL A 137 -4.18 10.92 12.66
CA VAL A 137 -4.71 9.58 12.34
C VAL A 137 -3.79 8.45 12.79
N TRP A 138 -2.47 8.58 12.63
CA TRP A 138 -1.52 7.53 13.00
C TRP A 138 -1.22 7.46 14.49
N LYS A 139 -1.56 8.51 15.26
CA LYS A 139 -1.39 8.57 16.71
C LYS A 139 -2.54 7.88 17.45
N GLU A 140 -3.70 7.75 16.79
CA GLU A 140 -4.88 7.10 17.37
C GLU A 140 -4.63 5.63 17.67
N ARG A 141 -4.91 5.23 18.91
CA ARG A 141 -4.64 3.87 19.40
C ARG A 141 -5.42 2.82 18.61
N ASN A 142 -6.69 3.09 18.31
CA ASN A 142 -7.53 2.15 17.55
C ASN A 142 -6.96 1.89 16.14
N VAL A 143 -6.37 2.92 15.50
CA VAL A 143 -5.72 2.78 14.19
C VAL A 143 -4.45 1.95 14.31
N GLN A 144 -3.64 2.19 15.35
CA GLN A 144 -2.42 1.41 15.60
C GLN A 144 -2.70 -0.05 15.96
N GLU A 145 -3.83 -0.34 16.59
CA GLU A 145 -4.28 -1.69 16.89
C GLU A 145 -4.76 -2.43 15.62
N LEU A 146 -5.34 -1.68 14.66
CA LEU A 146 -5.83 -2.19 13.38
C LEU A 146 -4.70 -2.50 12.38
N LEU A 147 -3.69 -1.63 12.30
CA LEU A 147 -2.65 -1.67 11.27
C LEU A 147 -1.41 -2.46 11.70
N LEU A 148 -0.74 -3.08 10.73
CA LEU A 148 0.54 -3.76 10.96
C LEU A 148 1.66 -2.73 11.00
N ARG A 149 2.41 -2.71 12.11
CA ARG A 149 3.64 -1.92 12.23
C ARG A 149 4.80 -2.70 11.66
N LEU A 150 5.52 -2.09 10.72
CA LEU A 150 6.71 -2.67 10.12
C LEU A 150 7.97 -1.93 10.55
N LYS A 151 9.08 -2.65 10.51
CA LYS A 151 10.43 -2.11 10.67
C LYS A 151 11.08 -2.03 9.29
N GLY A 152 11.87 -0.99 9.08
CA GLY A 152 12.56 -0.76 7.83
C GLY A 152 13.78 0.11 8.01
N ARG A 153 14.35 0.54 6.89
CA ARG A 153 15.44 1.51 6.83
C ARG A 153 15.03 2.71 5.99
N ALA A 154 15.40 3.90 6.42
CA ALA A 154 15.34 5.11 5.64
C ALA A 154 16.70 5.35 4.99
N GLU A 155 16.69 5.59 3.68
CA GLU A 155 17.89 5.86 2.90
C GLU A 155 17.50 6.71 1.68
N ASN A 156 18.23 7.81 1.41
CA ASN A 156 18.03 8.67 0.24
C ASN A 156 16.57 9.15 0.02
N ASN A 157 15.89 9.58 1.10
CA ASN A 157 14.47 9.98 1.10
C ASN A 157 13.47 8.88 0.73
N CYS A 158 13.90 7.62 0.70
CA CYS A 158 13.04 6.44 0.51
C CYS A 158 13.01 5.62 1.79
N LEU A 159 11.89 4.91 1.99
CA LEU A 159 11.79 3.88 3.00
C LEU A 159 11.93 2.51 2.33
N TYR A 160 12.58 1.59 3.01
CA TYR A 160 12.79 0.23 2.52
C TYR A 160 12.39 -0.76 3.61
N ILE A 161 11.64 -1.79 3.21
CA ILE A 161 11.27 -2.88 4.10
C ILE A 161 11.93 -4.16 3.57
N GLU A 162 12.66 -4.82 4.47
CA GLU A 162 13.34 -6.07 4.19
C GLU A 162 12.45 -7.25 4.57
N TYR A 163 12.31 -8.21 3.65
CA TYR A 163 11.68 -9.48 3.90
C TYR A 163 12.57 -10.61 3.41
N GLY A 164 12.45 -11.78 4.04
CA GLY A 164 13.17 -12.99 3.65
C GLY A 164 14.22 -13.39 4.68
N VAL A 165 14.31 -14.70 4.93
CA VAL A 165 15.39 -15.28 5.76
C VAL A 165 16.59 -15.66 4.87
N ASN A 166 16.34 -16.46 3.83
CA ASN A 166 17.38 -16.94 2.90
C ASN A 166 17.43 -16.08 1.63
N ASP A 167 16.31 -16.00 0.91
CA ASP A 167 16.15 -15.12 -0.24
C ASP A 167 15.59 -13.79 0.24
N LYS A 168 16.43 -12.76 0.33
CA LYS A 168 16.00 -11.44 0.79
C LYS A 168 15.49 -10.60 -0.38
N ILE A 169 14.38 -9.91 -0.15
CA ILE A 169 13.88 -8.84 -1.02
C ILE A 169 13.84 -7.53 -0.25
N THR A 170 14.05 -6.43 -0.96
CA THR A 170 13.93 -5.08 -0.38
C THR A 170 12.83 -4.33 -1.10
N ILE A 171 11.71 -4.11 -0.42
CA ILE A 171 10.56 -3.41 -1.02
C ILE A 171 10.72 -1.91 -0.76
N PRO A 172 10.85 -1.07 -1.81
CA PRO A 172 10.85 0.38 -1.66
C PRO A 172 9.44 0.90 -1.38
N ILE A 173 9.35 1.92 -0.52
CA ILE A 173 8.13 2.62 -0.14
C ILE A 173 8.38 4.11 -0.22
N THR A 174 7.48 4.81 -0.90
CA THR A 174 7.48 6.27 -0.91
C THR A 174 6.91 6.77 0.42
N PRO A 175 7.66 7.56 1.21
CA PRO A 175 7.09 8.18 2.39
C PRO A 175 6.06 9.23 1.95
N ALA A 176 4.82 9.10 2.42
CA ALA A 176 4.01 10.29 2.65
C ALA A 176 4.76 11.08 3.75
N PHE A 177 5.03 12.38 3.69
CA PHE A 177 5.83 13.10 4.72
C PHE A 177 7.35 12.87 4.70
N PHE A 178 7.96 13.41 3.66
CA PHE A 178 9.40 13.64 3.57
C PHE A 178 9.99 14.52 4.69
N GLY A 179 9.18 15.33 5.39
CA GLY A 179 9.67 16.35 6.32
C GLY A 179 10.35 15.85 7.59
N GLN A 180 10.31 14.54 7.87
CA GLN A 180 10.94 13.95 9.06
C GLN A 180 12.08 12.98 8.74
N LEU A 181 12.29 12.63 7.46
CA LEU A 181 13.48 11.89 7.08
C LEU A 181 14.65 12.88 7.04
N ARG A 182 15.73 12.60 7.78
CA ARG A 182 16.92 13.44 7.70
C ARG A 182 17.43 13.44 6.26
N SER A 183 17.55 14.64 5.69
CA SER A 183 18.15 14.82 4.37
C SER A 183 19.64 14.54 4.46
N GLY A 184 20.10 13.43 3.88
CA GLY A 184 21.50 13.00 3.91
C GLY A 184 21.70 11.58 3.38
N ARG A 185 22.96 11.14 3.28
CA ARG A 185 23.32 9.75 2.90
C ARG A 185 23.32 8.78 4.10
N SER A 186 22.67 9.16 5.21
CA SER A 186 22.60 8.30 6.40
C SER A 186 21.56 7.20 6.22
N ILE A 187 21.91 5.99 6.64
CA ILE A 187 20.99 4.87 6.74
C ILE A 187 20.45 4.84 8.17
N GLU A 188 19.14 5.03 8.34
CA GLU A 188 18.50 5.07 9.65
C GLU A 188 17.50 3.92 9.79
N LYS A 189 17.53 3.19 10.92
CA LYS A 189 16.53 2.16 11.23
C LYS A 189 15.24 2.83 11.71
N VAL A 190 14.12 2.49 11.10
CA VAL A 190 12.79 3.03 11.42
C VAL A 190 11.87 1.91 11.90
N SER A 191 11.19 2.11 13.03
CA SER A 191 10.49 1.01 13.74
C SER A 191 8.96 1.11 13.81
N ASN A 192 8.33 2.10 13.17
CA ASN A 192 6.88 2.34 13.23
C ASN A 192 6.29 2.68 11.85
N ILE A 193 6.54 1.86 10.83
CA ILE A 193 6.05 2.13 9.46
C ILE A 193 4.66 1.52 9.28
N PHE A 194 3.69 2.34 8.89
CA PHE A 194 2.41 1.90 8.33
C PHE A 194 2.46 2.00 6.80
N VAL A 195 1.93 0.99 6.11
CA VAL A 195 2.03 0.89 4.64
C VAL A 195 0.66 0.99 4.00
N GLY A 196 0.50 2.00 3.13
CA GLY A 196 -0.55 2.02 2.12
C GLY A 196 -0.15 1.14 0.94
N LEU A 197 -1.06 0.30 0.46
CA LEU A 197 -0.81 -0.72 -0.56
C LEU A 197 -1.22 -0.28 -1.97
N ASP A 198 -1.89 0.85 -2.11
CA ASP A 198 -2.29 1.42 -3.39
C ASP A 198 -1.84 2.88 -3.49
N ASN A 199 -1.51 3.28 -4.72
CA ASN A 199 -1.23 4.67 -5.04
C ASN A 199 -2.47 5.28 -5.70
N THR A 200 -3.34 5.89 -4.90
CA THR A 200 -4.50 6.63 -5.41
C THR A 200 -4.39 8.10 -5.04
N ILE A 201 -4.62 8.99 -6.00
CA ILE A 201 -4.65 10.44 -5.75
C ILE A 201 -6.07 10.81 -5.33
N GLU A 202 -6.25 11.26 -4.08
CA GLU A 202 -7.48 11.93 -3.67
C GLU A 202 -7.44 13.42 -4.03
N ASP A 203 -8.55 13.91 -4.59
CA ASP A 203 -8.81 15.34 -4.80
C ASP A 203 -9.26 15.96 -3.47
N LYS A 204 -8.31 16.48 -2.68
CA LYS A 204 -8.47 17.66 -1.80
C LYS A 204 -7.16 18.01 -1.07
N ILE A 205 -6.62 19.17 -1.46
CA ILE A 205 -5.90 20.22 -0.70
C ILE A 205 -5.08 19.80 0.55
N ARG A 206 -3.77 20.13 0.50
CA ARG A 206 -2.77 20.35 1.57
C ARG A 206 -2.50 19.21 2.59
N ARG A 207 -1.22 18.80 2.62
CA ARG A 207 -0.33 18.24 3.69
C ARG A 207 -1.08 17.69 4.92
N SER A 208 -0.83 16.50 5.46
CA SER A 208 0.34 16.05 6.25
C SER A 208 0.05 14.69 6.92
N CYS A 209 1.07 13.96 7.42
CA CYS A 209 0.97 13.03 8.52
C CYS A 209 2.25 12.90 9.38
N GLY A 210 2.06 12.77 10.69
CA GLY A 210 3.09 12.63 11.71
C GLY A 210 3.39 11.19 12.14
N TRP A 211 4.39 11.10 13.01
CA TRP A 211 4.94 9.89 13.63
C TRP A 211 4.91 10.03 15.17
N ASN A 212 4.98 8.91 15.88
CA ASN A 212 5.42 8.81 17.28
C ASN A 212 6.68 7.94 17.35
#